data_AF-Q96UX0-F1
#
_entry.id   AF-Q96UX0-F1
#
_cell.length_a   1.000
_cell.length_b   1.000
_cell.length_c   1.000
_cell.angle_alpha   90.00
_cell.angle_beta   90.00
_cell.angle_gamma   90.00
#
_symmetry.space_group_name_H-M   'P 1'
#
loop_
_entity.id
_entity.type
_entity.pdbx_description
1 polymer ?
#
loop_
_entity_poly.entity_id
_entity_poly.type
_entity_poly.pdbx_seq_one_letter_code
_entity_poly.pdbx_strand_id
1 'polypeptide(L)'
;MMNNPWFRIVIHQEDDALRFEHPTHATLKIKGWMERVKEAGGNLTNGYWGEKAPGEVQEVVVKEPEKQICMTNPQINRKITIEELKAHSGEEEPWFVVKGEVYDGTPYLSGHP
;
A
#
# COMPACT_ATOMS: atom_id res chain seq x y z
N MET A 1 -19.11 6.69 2.75
CA MET A 1 -19.59 5.28 2.70
C MET A 1 -20.70 5.18 1.64
N MET A 2 -21.02 3.98 1.14
CA MET A 2 -21.92 3.71 -0.01
C MET A 2 -21.34 4.09 -1.39
N ASN A 3 -20.20 3.51 -1.76
CA ASN A 3 -19.70 3.59 -3.13
C ASN A 3 -20.59 2.74 -4.05
N ASN A 4 -21.48 3.37 -4.83
CA ASN A 4 -22.43 2.68 -5.72
C ASN A 4 -22.41 3.14 -7.21
N PRO A 5 -21.25 3.38 -7.85
CA PRO A 5 -21.15 3.53 -9.30
C PRO A 5 -21.24 2.15 -9.98
N TRP A 6 -21.26 2.14 -11.32
CA TRP A 6 -21.24 0.89 -12.08
C TRP A 6 -20.02 0.02 -11.75
N PHE A 7 -20.27 -1.24 -11.43
CA PHE A 7 -19.22 -2.23 -11.21
C PHE A 7 -18.68 -2.71 -12.57
N ARG A 8 -17.39 -2.47 -12.83
CA ARG A 8 -16.74 -2.76 -14.11
C ARG A 8 -15.78 -3.94 -14.00
N ILE A 9 -15.90 -4.91 -14.89
CA ILE A 9 -14.94 -6.01 -15.08
C ILE A 9 -14.22 -5.79 -16.42
N VAL A 10 -12.90 -5.86 -16.41
CA VAL A 10 -12.09 -5.84 -17.64
C VAL A 10 -11.99 -7.26 -18.18
N ILE A 11 -12.18 -7.39 -19.50
CA ILE A 11 -12.01 -8.66 -20.20
C ILE A 11 -10.73 -8.55 -21.03
N HIS A 12 -9.81 -9.47 -20.79
CA HIS A 12 -8.59 -9.64 -21.56
C HIS A 12 -8.80 -10.83 -22.49
N GLN A 13 -8.53 -10.63 -23.78
CA GLN A 13 -8.46 -11.72 -24.73
C GLN A 13 -7.04 -12.29 -24.72
N GLU A 14 -6.92 -13.54 -24.31
CA GLU A 14 -5.70 -14.35 -24.37
C GLU A 14 -5.93 -15.43 -25.43
N ASP A 15 -4.87 -16.12 -25.87
CA ASP A 15 -4.86 -16.98 -27.07
C ASP A 15 -6.15 -17.82 -27.25
N ASP A 16 -6.44 -18.69 -26.28
CA ASP A 16 -7.63 -19.55 -26.26
C ASP A 16 -8.52 -19.30 -25.03
N ALA A 17 -8.35 -18.16 -24.34
CA ALA A 17 -9.01 -17.90 -23.08
C ALA A 17 -9.41 -16.43 -22.90
N LEU A 18 -10.45 -16.21 -22.09
CA LEU A 18 -10.80 -14.88 -21.59
C LEU A 18 -10.41 -14.78 -20.13
N ARG A 19 -9.57 -13.78 -19.80
CA ARG A 19 -9.24 -13.46 -18.42
C ARG A 19 -10.06 -12.25 -17.96
N PHE A 20 -10.72 -12.42 -16.82
CA PHE A 20 -11.53 -11.38 -16.20
C PHE A 20 -10.76 -10.73 -15.05
N GLU A 21 -10.78 -9.40 -15.01
CA GLU A 21 -10.10 -8.61 -13.99
C GLU A 21 -11.11 -7.70 -13.29
N HIS A 22 -11.30 -7.92 -11.99
CA HIS A 22 -12.16 -7.10 -11.13
C HIS A 22 -11.49 -5.74 -10.80
N PRO A 23 -12.24 -4.73 -10.31
CA PRO A 23 -11.70 -3.44 -9.93
C PRO A 23 -10.59 -3.50 -8.91
N THR A 24 -10.77 -4.32 -7.88
CA THR A 24 -9.82 -4.58 -6.82
C THR A 24 -10.05 -6.00 -6.30
N HIS A 25 -9.14 -6.50 -5.47
CA HIS A 25 -9.26 -7.82 -4.86
C HIS A 25 -9.25 -7.68 -3.34
N ALA A 26 -10.00 -8.54 -2.63
CA ALA A 26 -9.99 -8.55 -1.17
C ALA A 26 -8.64 -9.00 -0.58
N THR A 27 -7.79 -9.66 -1.38
CA THR A 27 -6.47 -10.12 -0.96
C THR A 27 -5.41 -9.13 -1.41
N LEU A 28 -4.46 -8.78 -0.53
CA LEU A 28 -3.38 -7.82 -0.82
C LEU A 28 -2.41 -8.29 -1.91
N LYS A 29 -2.47 -9.57 -2.31
CA LYS A 29 -1.52 -10.17 -3.26
C LYS A 29 -1.97 -10.03 -4.71
N ILE A 30 -3.27 -9.95 -4.96
CA ILE A 30 -3.83 -9.96 -6.31
C ILE A 30 -4.31 -8.54 -6.62
N LYS A 31 -3.73 -7.93 -7.65
CA LYS A 31 -4.10 -6.59 -8.10
C LYS A 31 -5.31 -6.66 -9.03
N GLY A 32 -6.23 -5.71 -8.94
CA GLY A 32 -7.30 -5.50 -9.90
C GLY A 32 -6.93 -4.45 -10.94
N TRP A 33 -7.89 -4.14 -11.82
CA TRP A 33 -7.65 -3.19 -12.89
C TRP A 33 -7.42 -1.77 -12.36
N MET A 34 -8.00 -1.39 -11.22
CA MET A 34 -7.81 -0.06 -10.65
C MET A 34 -6.37 0.16 -10.20
N GLU A 35 -5.74 -0.86 -9.58
CA GLU A 35 -4.33 -0.80 -9.22
C GLU A 35 -3.45 -0.72 -10.47
N ARG A 36 -3.68 -1.59 -11.48
CA ARG A 36 -2.94 -1.56 -12.75
C ARG A 36 -3.01 -0.19 -13.44
N VAL A 37 -4.20 0.41 -13.52
CA VAL A 37 -4.42 1.71 -14.14
C VAL A 37 -3.71 2.82 -13.36
N LYS A 38 -3.81 2.84 -12.02
CA LYS A 38 -3.06 3.79 -11.18
C LYS A 38 -1.55 3.63 -11.34
N GLU A 39 -1.07 2.39 -11.46
CA GLU A 39 0.35 2.10 -11.66
C GLU A 39 0.87 2.63 -13.00
N ALA A 40 0.04 2.58 -14.04
CA ALA A 40 0.31 3.16 -15.35
C ALA A 40 0.11 4.69 -15.42
N GLY A 41 -0.23 5.34 -14.31
CA GLY A 41 -0.48 6.79 -14.25
C GLY A 41 -1.83 7.23 -14.81
N GLY A 42 -2.77 6.31 -15.01
CA GLY A 42 -4.10 6.59 -15.55
C GLY A 42 -5.00 7.34 -14.56
N ASN A 43 -5.80 8.28 -15.07
CA ASN A 43 -6.77 9.02 -14.29
C ASN A 43 -8.14 8.30 -14.28
N LEU A 44 -8.51 7.69 -13.15
CA LEU A 44 -9.77 6.95 -13.00
C LEU A 44 -11.04 7.79 -13.25
N THR A 45 -10.96 9.11 -13.22
CA THR A 45 -12.08 10.02 -13.47
C THR A 45 -12.13 10.56 -14.90
N ASN A 46 -11.25 10.11 -15.79
CA ASN A 46 -11.17 10.56 -17.19
C ASN A 46 -12.35 10.16 -18.09
N GLY A 47 -13.41 9.55 -17.55
CA GLY A 47 -14.54 9.02 -18.32
C GLY A 47 -14.27 7.70 -19.05
N TYR A 48 -13.03 7.20 -19.04
CA TYR A 48 -12.59 5.92 -19.60
C TYR A 48 -12.01 4.99 -18.52
N TRP A 49 -12.38 5.19 -17.26
CA TRP A 49 -11.88 4.42 -16.10
C TRP A 49 -10.34 4.40 -16.00
N GLY A 50 -9.69 5.49 -16.42
CA GLY A 50 -8.23 5.65 -16.47
C GLY A 50 -7.51 4.82 -17.54
N GLU A 51 -8.25 4.08 -18.37
CA GLU A 51 -7.72 3.51 -19.62
C GLU A 51 -7.64 4.59 -20.70
N LYS A 52 -6.94 4.29 -21.81
CA LYS A 52 -6.79 5.19 -22.96
C LYS A 52 -8.13 5.41 -23.65
N ALA A 53 -8.44 6.67 -23.97
CA ALA A 53 -9.46 6.95 -24.98
C ALA A 53 -8.96 6.55 -26.38
N PRO A 54 -9.86 6.16 -27.31
CA PRO A 54 -9.47 5.90 -28.69
C PRO A 54 -8.79 7.14 -29.32
N GLY A 55 -7.52 7.02 -29.69
CA GLY A 55 -6.74 8.09 -30.33
C GLY A 55 -5.85 8.92 -29.39
N GLU A 56 -5.81 8.61 -28.10
CA GLU A 56 -5.00 9.34 -27.12
C GLU A 56 -3.63 8.68 -26.88
N VAL A 57 -2.56 9.48 -26.92
CA VAL A 57 -1.19 9.03 -26.65
C VAL A 57 -0.91 9.21 -25.16
N GLN A 58 -0.56 8.12 -24.47
CA GLN A 58 -0.22 8.18 -23.04
C GLN A 58 1.14 8.85 -22.83
N GLU A 59 1.16 9.95 -22.09
CA GLU A 59 2.37 10.36 -21.38
C GLU A 59 2.56 9.38 -20.21
N VAL A 60 3.62 8.58 -20.28
CA VAL A 60 4.03 7.72 -19.17
C VAL A 60 4.53 8.63 -18.07
N VAL A 61 3.68 8.95 -17.09
CA VAL A 61 4.11 9.70 -15.91
C VAL A 61 5.05 8.81 -15.12
N VAL A 62 6.34 9.18 -15.13
CA VAL A 62 7.38 8.54 -14.31
C VAL A 62 6.93 8.64 -12.86
N LYS A 63 6.61 7.49 -12.25
CA LYS A 63 6.28 7.43 -10.82
C LYS A 63 7.43 8.03 -10.02
N GLU A 64 7.15 9.07 -9.25
CA GLU A 64 7.98 9.39 -8.09
C GLU A 64 8.03 8.13 -7.22
N PRO A 65 9.23 7.70 -6.78
CA PRO A 65 9.36 6.53 -5.93
C PRO A 65 8.46 6.73 -4.71
N GLU A 66 7.74 5.68 -4.32
CA GLU A 66 6.89 5.70 -3.13
C GLU A 66 7.70 6.28 -1.98
N LYS A 67 7.29 7.46 -1.51
CA LYS A 67 7.94 8.10 -0.36
C LYS A 67 7.78 7.13 0.79
N GLN A 68 8.86 6.41 1.12
CA GLN A 68 8.91 5.66 2.36
C GLN A 68 8.69 6.68 3.46
N ILE A 69 7.52 6.63 4.08
CA ILE A 69 7.24 7.43 5.25
C ILE A 69 8.25 6.95 6.30
N CYS A 70 9.21 7.82 6.58
CA CYS A 70 10.21 7.57 7.60
C CYS A 70 9.47 7.59 8.95
N MET A 71 9.15 6.41 9.46
CA MET A 71 8.51 6.22 10.77
C MET A 71 9.52 6.34 11.93
N THR A 72 10.74 6.77 11.62
CA THR A 72 11.87 6.91 12.54
C THR A 72 12.32 8.35 12.59
N ASN A 73 12.76 8.80 13.75
CA ASN A 73 13.42 10.09 13.88
C ASN A 73 14.89 9.94 13.45
N PRO A 74 15.33 10.57 12.34
CA PRO A 74 16.70 10.43 11.81
C PRO A 74 17.78 10.98 12.75
N GLN A 75 17.40 11.70 13.81
CA GLN A 75 18.33 12.18 14.83
C GLN A 75 18.70 11.11 15.87
N ILE A 76 17.95 10.01 15.93
CA ILE A 76 18.17 8.94 16.90
C ILE A 76 19.05 7.86 16.26
N ASN A 77 20.32 7.80 16.66
CA ASN A 77 21.28 6.77 16.22
C ASN A 77 21.63 5.78 17.34
N ARG A 78 20.78 5.69 18.38
CA ARG A 78 21.00 4.79 19.51
C ARG A 78 20.85 3.35 19.05
N LYS A 79 21.90 2.54 19.28
CA LYS A 79 21.86 1.10 19.04
C LYS A 79 21.42 0.38 20.30
N ILE A 80 20.35 -0.39 20.20
CA ILE A 80 19.83 -1.22 21.29
C ILE A 80 20.36 -2.64 21.10
N THR A 81 20.90 -3.22 22.17
CA THR A 81 21.35 -4.63 22.15
C THR A 81 20.18 -5.58 22.38
N ILE A 82 20.34 -6.85 22.02
CA ILE A 82 19.27 -7.83 22.23
C ILE A 82 19.01 -8.10 23.72
N GLU A 83 20.03 -7.93 24.56
CA GLU A 83 19.94 -8.08 26.02
C GLU A 83 19.12 -6.94 26.63
N GLU A 84 19.41 -5.72 26.20
CA GLU A 84 18.64 -4.53 26.57
C GLU A 84 17.19 -4.63 26.11
N LEU A 85 16.94 -5.05 24.87
CA LEU A 85 15.58 -5.28 24.36
C LEU A 85 14.83 -6.33 25.20
N LYS A 86 15.48 -7.41 25.63
CA LYS A 86 14.86 -8.46 26.45
C LYS A 86 14.48 -7.98 27.85
N ALA A 87 15.22 -7.01 28.41
CA ALA A 87 14.87 -6.42 29.70
C ALA A 87 13.50 -5.71 29.65
N HIS A 88 13.08 -5.24 28.47
CA HIS A 88 11.81 -4.57 28.20
C HIS A 88 10.75 -5.50 27.58
N SER A 89 10.76 -6.78 27.97
CA SER A 89 9.75 -7.77 27.53
C SER A 89 8.51 -7.88 28.43
N GLY A 90 8.46 -7.07 29.50
CA GLY A 90 7.34 -7.03 30.44
C GLY A 90 6.14 -6.24 29.94
N GLU A 91 5.03 -6.33 30.67
CA GLU A 91 3.76 -5.66 30.32
C GLU A 91 3.75 -4.15 30.63
N GLU A 92 4.60 -3.69 31.56
CA GLU A 92 4.61 -2.29 32.01
C GLU A 92 5.38 -1.36 31.05
N GLU A 93 6.52 -1.80 30.53
CA GLU A 93 7.35 -1.03 29.59
C GLU A 93 7.74 -1.86 28.35
N PRO A 94 6.77 -2.30 27.54
CA PRO A 94 7.05 -3.20 26.43
C PRO A 94 7.73 -2.47 25.28
N TRP A 95 8.87 -2.98 24.86
CA TRP A 95 9.52 -2.57 23.62
C TRP A 95 9.22 -3.56 22.49
N PHE A 96 9.04 -3.04 21.28
CA PHE A 96 8.78 -3.86 20.10
C PHE A 96 9.60 -3.42 18.89
N VAL A 97 9.82 -4.35 17.97
CA VAL A 97 10.68 -4.13 16.80
C VAL A 97 9.84 -4.08 15.53
N VAL A 98 9.95 -2.99 14.77
CA VAL A 98 9.29 -2.83 13.46
C VAL A 98 10.35 -2.46 12.43
N LYS A 99 10.50 -3.28 11.39
CA LYS A 99 11.45 -3.06 10.27
C LYS A 99 12.90 -2.84 10.73
N GLY A 100 13.32 -3.45 11.84
CA GLY A 100 14.69 -3.35 12.37
C GLY A 100 14.90 -2.25 13.40
N GLU A 101 13.87 -1.46 13.70
CA GLU A 101 13.90 -0.33 14.63
C GLU A 101 13.16 -0.65 15.91
N VAL A 102 13.66 -0.18 17.06
CA VAL A 102 13.08 -0.43 18.39
C VAL A 102 12.18 0.73 18.79
N TYR A 103 10.95 0.42 19.17
CA TYR A 103 9.94 1.36 19.61
C TYR A 103 9.57 1.09 21.07
N ASP A 104 9.49 2.17 21.86
CA ASP A 104 8.93 2.13 23.21
C ASP A 104 7.40 2.22 23.13
N GLY A 105 6.73 1.13 23.51
CA GLY A 105 5.28 1.00 23.47
C GLY A 105 4.56 1.56 24.70
N THR A 106 5.29 1.87 25.78
CA THR A 106 4.74 2.35 27.05
C THR A 106 3.72 3.48 26.88
N PRO A 107 4.01 4.59 26.15
CA PRO A 107 3.05 5.68 25.99
C PRO A 107 1.86 5.33 25.08
N TYR A 108 1.94 4.23 24.33
CA TYR A 108 0.92 3.80 23.39
C TYR A 108 -0.07 2.80 24.01
N LEU A 109 0.29 2.11 25.10
CA LEU A 109 -0.54 1.07 25.71
C LEU A 109 -1.93 1.55 26.13
N SER A 110 -2.01 2.73 26.77
CA SER A 110 -3.29 3.27 27.26
C SER A 110 -4.24 3.72 26.14
N GLY A 111 -3.72 3.92 24.93
CA GLY A 111 -4.46 4.40 23.77
C GLY A 111 -4.50 3.41 22.61
N HIS A 112 -4.08 2.15 22.84
CA HIS A 112 -4.14 1.11 21.83
C HIS A 112 -5.62 0.77 21.56
N PRO A 113 -6.08 0.83 20.29
CA PRO A 113 -7.45 0.47 19.91
C PRO A 113 -7.86 -0.97 20.27
#